data_AF-A0A2N9NXM5-F1
#
_entry.id   AF-A0A2N9NXM5-F1
#
_cell.length_a   1.000
_cell.length_b   1.000
_cell.length_c   1.000
_cell.angle_alpha   90.00
_cell.angle_beta   90.00
_cell.angle_gamma   90.00
#
_symmetry.space_group_name_H-M   'P 1'
#
loop_
_entity.id
_entity.type
_entity.pdbx_description
1 polymer ?
#
loop_
_entity_poly.entity_id
_entity_poly.type
_entity_poly.pdbx_seq_one_letter_code
_entity_poly.pdbx_strand_id
1 'polypeptide(L)'
;MLSPVRSTKRHTRIPIGRVAKLAFQIDAMRAGCSRAARALVRKEPFDEAELEDCAQLDEALAKAHRQLKAAVRNIMLERISRCSRKSRLR
;
A
#
# COMPACT_ATOMS: atom_id res chain seq x y z
N MET A 1 -20.48 25.69 28.87
CA MET A 1 -21.12 24.84 27.85
C MET A 1 -20.03 24.31 26.92
N LEU A 2 -19.72 23.01 27.00
CA LEU A 2 -18.71 22.38 26.13
C LEU A 2 -19.42 21.36 25.24
N SER A 3 -19.44 21.63 23.94
CA SER A 3 -20.03 20.76 22.92
C SER A 3 -19.25 19.44 22.82
N PRO A 4 -19.90 18.27 22.69
CA PRO A 4 -19.18 17.03 22.52
C PRO A 4 -18.69 16.91 21.07
N VAL A 5 -17.36 16.93 20.88
CA VAL A 5 -16.70 16.61 19.61
C VAL A 5 -17.01 15.16 19.27
N ARG A 6 -17.92 14.94 18.31
CA ARG A 6 -18.24 13.61 17.78
C ARG A 6 -17.04 13.06 17.01
N SER A 7 -16.24 12.25 17.66
CA SER A 7 -15.18 11.44 17.04
C SER A 7 -15.80 10.46 16.04
N THR A 8 -15.86 10.83 14.76
CA THR A 8 -16.16 9.89 13.66
C THR A 8 -14.93 9.04 13.36
N LYS A 9 -14.45 8.25 14.33
CA LYS A 9 -13.56 7.12 14.06
C LYS A 9 -14.39 5.99 13.46
N ARG A 10 -14.94 6.21 12.25
CA ARG A 10 -15.37 5.11 11.40
C ARG A 10 -14.09 4.44 10.91
N HIS A 11 -13.55 3.54 11.72
CA HIS A 11 -12.51 2.61 11.31
C HIS A 11 -13.09 1.83 10.15
N THR A 12 -12.80 2.32 8.96
CA THR A 12 -13.53 1.91 7.78
C THR A 12 -13.01 0.52 7.48
N ARG A 13 -13.86 -0.51 7.63
CA ARG A 13 -13.50 -1.87 7.23
C ARG A 13 -13.24 -1.83 5.72
N ILE A 14 -11.96 -1.80 5.37
CA ILE A 14 -11.51 -1.90 4.00
C ILE A 14 -12.07 -3.22 3.45
N PRO A 15 -12.58 -3.30 2.22
CA PRO A 15 -12.75 -4.57 1.55
C PRO A 15 -11.35 -5.11 1.27
N ILE A 16 -10.74 -5.69 2.31
CA ILE A 16 -9.33 -6.05 2.38
C ILE A 16 -9.01 -7.10 1.31
N GLY A 17 -9.93 -8.03 0.99
CA GLY A 17 -9.61 -9.23 0.18
C GLY A 17 -8.76 -9.01 -1.07
N ARG A 18 -9.25 -8.25 -2.07
CA ARG A 18 -8.51 -8.07 -3.34
C ARG A 18 -7.30 -7.14 -3.19
N VAL A 19 -7.44 -6.09 -2.39
CA VAL A 19 -6.37 -5.11 -2.16
C VAL A 19 -5.23 -5.71 -1.36
N ALA A 20 -5.53 -6.51 -0.35
CA ALA A 20 -4.55 -7.20 0.47
C ALA A 20 -3.83 -8.26 -0.33
N LYS A 21 -4.48 -8.92 -1.29
CA LYS A 21 -3.79 -9.79 -2.24
C LYS A 21 -2.73 -9.01 -3.03
N LEU A 22 -3.08 -7.84 -3.56
CA LEU A 22 -2.11 -6.99 -4.28
C LEU A 22 -0.99 -6.47 -3.37
N ALA A 23 -1.33 -6.00 -2.15
CA ALA A 23 -0.34 -5.56 -1.17
C ALA A 23 0.63 -6.69 -0.79
N PHE A 24 0.08 -7.89 -0.54
CA PHE A 24 0.87 -9.10 -0.26
C PHE A 24 1.80 -9.47 -1.43
N GLN A 25 1.30 -9.39 -2.67
CA GLN A 25 2.13 -9.62 -3.85
C GLN A 25 3.27 -8.60 -3.96
N ILE A 26 3.00 -7.31 -3.69
CA ILE A 26 4.03 -6.28 -3.67
C ILE A 26 5.08 -6.57 -2.58
N ASP A 27 4.65 -6.90 -1.37
CA ASP A 27 5.56 -7.21 -0.26
C ASP A 27 6.40 -8.47 -0.55
N ALA A 28 5.81 -9.49 -1.19
CA ALA A 28 6.52 -10.68 -1.63
C ALA A 28 7.60 -10.37 -2.68
N MET A 29 7.31 -9.48 -3.63
CA MET A 29 8.28 -9.01 -4.64
C MET A 29 9.43 -8.23 -3.99
N ARG A 30 9.14 -7.35 -3.03
CA ARG A 30 10.18 -6.61 -2.27
C ARG A 30 11.09 -7.54 -1.47
N ALA A 31 10.52 -8.57 -0.85
CA ALA A 31 11.31 -9.62 -0.21
C ALA A 31 12.20 -10.36 -1.23
N GLY A 32 11.71 -10.52 -2.47
CA GLY A 32 12.49 -10.99 -3.62
C GLY A 32 13.70 -10.10 -3.92
N CYS A 33 13.49 -8.79 -4.07
CA CYS A 33 14.56 -7.80 -4.26
C CYS A 33 15.62 -7.90 -3.15
N SER A 34 15.21 -7.95 -1.87
CA SER A 34 16.15 -8.09 -0.76
C SER A 34 16.97 -9.40 -0.80
N ARG A 35 16.38 -10.50 -1.28
CA ARG A 35 17.13 -11.75 -1.49
C ARG A 35 18.09 -11.64 -2.67
N ALA A 36 17.66 -11.04 -3.78
CA ALA A 36 18.50 -10.81 -4.95
C ALA A 36 19.69 -9.93 -4.60
N ALA A 37 19.48 -8.76 -3.98
CA ALA A 37 20.54 -7.89 -3.51
C ALA A 37 21.57 -8.62 -2.63
N ARG A 38 21.11 -9.48 -1.69
CA ARG A 38 22.02 -10.29 -0.85
C ARG A 38 22.84 -11.30 -1.66
N ALA A 39 22.29 -11.86 -2.73
CA ALA A 39 23.03 -12.75 -3.62
C ALA A 39 24.04 -11.98 -4.47
N LEU A 40 23.67 -10.79 -4.96
CA LEU A 40 24.53 -9.91 -5.75
C LEU A 40 25.73 -9.42 -4.96
N VAL A 41 25.53 -9.00 -3.71
CA VAL A 41 26.62 -8.57 -2.82
C VAL A 41 27.64 -9.69 -2.54
N ARG A 42 27.25 -10.95 -2.69
CA ARG A 42 28.13 -12.11 -2.49
C ARG A 42 28.88 -12.54 -3.76
N LYS A 43 28.54 -12.00 -4.93
CA LYS A 43 29.26 -12.30 -6.17
C LYS A 43 30.61 -11.58 -6.15
N GLU A 44 31.64 -12.30 -6.59
CA GLU A 44 32.94 -11.74 -6.95
C GLU A 44 33.20 -12.04 -8.44
N PRO A 45 33.43 -11.02 -9.29
CA PRO A 45 33.47 -9.60 -8.96
C PRO A 45 32.08 -9.04 -8.60
N PHE A 46 32.09 -7.96 -7.82
CA PHE A 46 30.88 -7.23 -7.43
C PHE A 46 30.25 -6.56 -8.65
N ASP A 47 28.98 -6.84 -8.90
CA ASP A 47 28.23 -6.25 -10.02
C ASP A 47 27.36 -5.09 -9.50
N GLU A 48 27.91 -3.87 -9.63
CA GLU A 48 27.25 -2.64 -9.19
C GLU A 48 25.96 -2.35 -9.97
N ALA A 49 25.93 -2.69 -11.26
CA ALA A 49 24.80 -2.41 -12.14
C ALA A 49 23.59 -3.28 -11.76
N GLU A 50 23.79 -4.59 -11.57
CA GLU A 50 22.72 -5.48 -11.11
C GLU A 50 22.17 -5.05 -9.72
N LEU A 51 23.04 -4.53 -8.85
CA LEU A 51 22.62 -4.04 -7.53
C LEU A 51 21.79 -2.76 -7.64
N GLU A 52 22.19 -1.83 -8.50
CA GLU A 52 21.44 -0.60 -8.76
C GLU A 52 20.06 -0.90 -9.33
N ASP A 53 19.95 -1.80 -10.31
CA ASP A 53 18.68 -2.26 -10.87
C ASP A 53 17.77 -2.85 -9.77
N CYS A 54 18.34 -3.66 -8.88
CA CYS A 54 17.61 -4.24 -7.76
C CYS A 54 17.11 -3.16 -6.78
N ALA A 55 17.89 -2.11 -6.53
CA ALA A 55 17.50 -1.00 -5.68
C ALA A 55 16.38 -0.16 -6.32
N GLN A 56 16.50 0.13 -7.62
CA GLN A 56 15.47 0.84 -8.38
C GLN A 56 14.13 0.09 -8.38
N LEU A 57 14.18 -1.24 -8.52
CA LEU A 57 12.98 -2.08 -8.44
C LEU A 57 12.32 -2.03 -7.06
N ASP A 58 13.07 -2.12 -5.95
CA ASP A 58 12.47 -2.03 -4.60
C ASP A 58 11.81 -0.67 -4.37
N GLU A 59 12.44 0.42 -4.81
CA GLU A 59 11.88 1.77 -4.69
C GLU A 59 10.59 1.92 -5.51
N ALA A 60 10.55 1.38 -6.73
CA ALA A 60 9.35 1.37 -7.56
C ALA A 60 8.20 0.59 -6.90
N LEU A 61 8.50 -0.57 -6.31
CA LEU A 61 7.53 -1.37 -5.56
C LEU A 61 7.04 -0.66 -4.30
N ALA A 62 7.92 0.03 -3.57
CA ALA A 62 7.55 0.84 -2.42
C ALA A 62 6.61 1.99 -2.81
N LYS A 63 6.88 2.69 -3.92
CA LYS A 63 6.00 3.72 -4.49
C LYS A 63 4.63 3.14 -4.88
N ALA A 64 4.61 2.01 -5.58
CA ALA A 64 3.37 1.33 -5.96
C ALA A 64 2.52 0.95 -4.74
N HIS A 65 3.14 0.44 -3.66
CA HIS A 65 2.43 0.12 -2.42
C HIS A 65 1.78 1.36 -1.79
N ARG A 66 2.51 2.49 -1.74
CA ARG A 66 1.97 3.76 -1.22
C ARG A 66 0.78 4.26 -2.06
N GLN A 67 0.90 4.21 -3.39
CA GLN A 67 -0.18 4.61 -4.30
C GLN A 67 -1.42 3.70 -4.16
N LEU A 68 -1.22 2.38 -4.05
CA LEU A 68 -2.30 1.43 -3.81
C LEU A 68 -3.06 1.77 -2.51
N LYS A 69 -2.33 2.02 -1.41
CA LYS A 69 -2.95 2.43 -0.13
C LYS A 69 -3.78 3.71 -0.27
N ALA A 70 -3.25 4.71 -0.97
CA ALA A 70 -3.94 5.97 -1.20
C ALA A 70 -5.22 5.79 -2.05
N ALA A 71 -5.12 5.05 -3.16
CA ALA A 71 -6.25 4.77 -4.04
C ALA A 71 -7.38 4.03 -3.29
N VAL A 72 -7.01 3.04 -2.49
CA VAL A 72 -7.97 2.25 -1.70
C VAL A 72 -8.65 3.11 -0.65
N ARG A 73 -7.89 3.94 0.06
CA ARG A 73 -8.46 4.93 0.99
C ARG A 73 -9.47 5.83 0.28
N ASN A 74 -9.14 6.37 -0.89
CA ASN A 74 -10.04 7.25 -1.66
C ASN A 74 -11.32 6.53 -2.09
N ILE A 75 -11.20 5.31 -2.65
CA ILE A 75 -12.36 4.48 -3.02
C ILE A 75 -13.28 4.25 -1.82
N MET A 76 -12.71 4.02 -0.65
CA MET A 76 -13.48 3.80 0.57
C MET A 76 -14.19 5.05 1.07
N LEU A 77 -13.51 6.19 1.06
CA LEU A 77 -14.12 7.48 1.40
C LEU A 77 -15.30 7.76 0.46
N GLU A 78 -15.15 7.48 -0.84
CA GLU A 78 -16.24 7.60 -1.83
C GLU A 78 -17.39 6.60 -1.61
N ARG A 79 -17.12 5.41 -1.06
CA ARG A 79 -18.18 4.47 -0.67
C ARG A 79 -18.94 5.00 0.55
N ILE A 80 -18.25 5.51 1.56
CA ILE A 80 -18.88 6.10 2.75
C ILE A 80 -19.73 7.32 2.37
N SER A 81 -19.20 8.21 1.52
CA SER A 81 -19.90 9.43 1.10
C SER A 81 -21.22 9.11 0.37
N ARG A 82 -21.23 8.07 -0.48
CA ARG A 82 -22.42 7.59 -1.19
C ARG A 82 -23.45 6.95 -0.25
N CYS A 83 -23.02 6.10 0.67
CA CYS A 83 -23.92 5.48 1.64
C CYS A 83 -24.56 6.53 2.57
N SER A 84 -23.80 7.54 2.99
CA SER A 84 -24.31 8.64 3.83
C SER A 84 -25.34 9.52 3.13
N ARG A 85 -25.27 9.67 1.80
CA ARG A 85 -26.29 10.40 1.02
C ARG A 85 -27.58 9.59 0.90
N LYS A 86 -27.48 8.30 0.62
CA LYS A 86 -28.64 7.40 0.54
C LYS A 86 -29.41 7.28 1.86
N SER A 87 -28.73 7.33 3.00
CA SER A 87 -29.38 7.25 4.32
C SER A 87 -30.03 8.57 4.76
N ARG A 88 -29.72 9.70 4.13
CA ARG A 88 -30.28 11.03 4.48
C ARG A 88 -31.51 11.39 3.64
N LEU A 89 -31.77 10.62 2.59
CA LEU A 89 -32.93 10.73 1.70
C LEU A 89 -34.04 9.71 2.06
N ARG A 90 -33.89 8.99 3.18
CA ARG A 90 -34.91 8.11 3.78
C ARG A 90 -35.36 8.70 5.10
#